data_AF-A0A5C9BNK2-F1
#
_entry.id   AF-A0A5C9BNK2-F1
#
_cell.length_a   1.000
_cell.length_b   1.000
_cell.length_c   1.000
_cell.angle_alpha   90.00
_cell.angle_beta   90.00
_cell.angle_gamma   90.00
#
_symmetry.space_group_name_H-M   'P 1'
#
loop_
_entity.id
_entity.type
_entity.pdbx_description
1 polymer ?
#
loop_
_entity_poly.entity_id
_entity_poly.type
_entity_poly.pdbx_seq_one_letter_code
_entity_poly.pdbx_strand_id
1 'polypeptide(L)' 'MRLGFLGAAGEVTGSCTLVEAGGARFLVDCGMFQG' A
#
# COMPACT_ATOMS: atom_id res chain seq x y z
N MET A 1 0.92 13.92 -6.73
CA MET A 1 1.03 12.47 -6.43
C MET A 1 1.17 12.34 -4.92
N ARG A 2 0.39 11.46 -4.30
CA ARG A 2 0.43 11.18 -2.86
C ARG A 2 0.46 9.67 -2.65
N LEU A 3 1.27 9.21 -1.70
CA LEU A 3 1.43 7.80 -1.33
C LEU A 3 1.00 7.61 0.12
N GLY A 4 0.27 6.53 0.39
CA GLY A 4 -0.03 6.03 1.73
C GLY A 4 0.47 4.59 1.88
N PHE A 5 1.33 4.34 2.86
CA PHE A 5 1.83 3.00 3.17
C PHE A 5 0.89 2.37 4.20
N LEU A 6 0.12 1.36 3.77
CA LEU A 6 -0.91 0.70 4.57
C LEU A 6 -0.47 -0.67 5.12
N GLY A 7 0.72 -1.13 4.72
CA GLY A 7 1.38 -2.32 5.25
C GLY A 7 2.77 -2.50 4.64
N ALA A 8 3.51 -3.52 5.08
CA ALA A 8 4.96 -3.65 4.85
C ALA A 8 5.77 -2.39 5.27
N ALA A 9 5.27 -1.65 6.28
CA ALA A 9 5.87 -0.43 6.78
C ALA A 9 6.66 -0.72 8.07
N GLY A 10 7.94 -1.06 7.93
CA GLY A 10 8.76 -1.53 9.04
C GLY A 10 8.60 -3.04 9.33
N GLU A 11 7.97 -3.77 8.42
CA GLU A 11 7.76 -5.22 8.45
C GLU A 11 7.80 -5.78 7.02
N VAL A 12 7.82 -7.11 6.87
CA VAL A 12 7.97 -7.76 5.55
C VAL A 12 6.62 -8.10 4.91
N THR A 13 5.56 -8.30 5.69
CA THR A 13 4.30 -8.88 5.22
C THR A 13 3.20 -7.81 5.11
N GLY A 14 2.09 -8.16 4.46
CA GLY A 14 0.95 -7.24 4.31
C GLY A 14 1.18 -6.07 3.35
N SER A 15 1.97 -6.24 2.28
CA SER A 15 2.25 -5.14 1.35
C SER A 15 0.96 -4.52 0.80
N CYS A 16 0.79 -3.23 1.03
CA CYS A 16 -0.32 -2.47 0.50
C CYS A 16 0.02 -0.98 0.45
N THR A 17 0.03 -0.40 -0.75
CA THR A 17 0.29 1.02 -0.94
C THR A 17 -0.87 1.67 -1.67
N LEU A 18 -1.43 2.72 -1.08
CA LEU A 18 -2.41 3.58 -1.73
C LEU A 18 -1.72 4.65 -2.57
N VAL A 19 -2.04 4.68 -3.87
CA VAL A 19 -1.56 5.69 -4.80
C VAL A 19 -2.70 6.62 -5.19
N GLU A 20 -2.47 7.91 -5.03
CA GLU A 20 -3.38 8.98 -5.46
C GLU A 20 -2.65 9.90 -6.46
N ALA A 21 -3.10 9.89 -7.72
CA ALA A 21 -2.51 10.69 -8.79
C ALA A 21 -3.52 10.94 -9.92
N GLY A 22 -3.55 12.16 -10.46
CA GLY A 22 -4.36 12.49 -11.63
C GLY A 22 -5.88 12.25 -11.44
N GLY A 23 -6.38 12.36 -10.21
CA GLY A 23 -7.79 12.06 -9.89
C GLY A 23 -8.11 10.56 -9.76
N ALA A 24 -7.16 9.68 -10.05
CA ALA A 24 -7.29 8.24 -9.82
C ALA A 24 -6.81 7.86 -8.41
N ARG A 25 -7.44 6.83 -7.86
CA ARG A 25 -7.11 6.23 -6.56
C ARG A 25 -7.09 4.71 -6.72
N PHE A 26 -5.93 4.11 -6.52
CA PHE A 26 -5.77 2.65 -6.66
C PHE A 26 -4.76 2.11 -5.66
N LEU A 27 -4.87 0.80 -5.40
CA LEU A 27 -3.96 0.06 -4.54
C LEU A 27 -2.89 -0.62 -5.41
N VAL A 28 -1.65 -0.53 -4.96
CA VAL A 28 -0.55 -1.37 -5.43
C VAL A 28 -0.33 -2.41 -4.35
N ASP A 29 -0.52 -3.67 -4.75
CA ASP A 29 -0.68 -4.85 -3.87
C ASP A 29 -1.81 -4.75 -2.84
N CYS A 30 -2.15 -5.90 -2.28
CA CYS A 30 -3.07 -6.11 -1.15
C CYS A 30 -2.70 -7.44 -0.47
N GLY A 31 -1.44 -7.56 -0.07
CA GLY A 31 -0.92 -8.76 0.59
C GLY A 31 -1.53 -8.98 1.97
N MET A 32 -1.58 -10.23 2.40
CA MET A 32 -1.97 -10.59 3.77
C MET A 32 -0.80 -10.40 4.74
N PHE A 33 -1.08 -9.97 5.97
CA PHE A 33 -0.10 -10.00 7.06
C PHE A 33 0.15 -11.44 7.49
N GLN A 34 1.42 -11.78 7.66
CA GLN A 34 1.86 -13.08 8.16
C GLN A 34 2.86 -12.82 9.29
N GLY A 35 2.73 -13.59 10.37
CA GLY A 35 3.60 -13.48 11.55
C GLY A 35 5.03 -13.87 11.24
#